data_AF-A0A9X2XNX7-F1
#
_entry.id   AF-A0A9X2XNX7-F1
#
_cell.length_a   1.000
_cell.length_b   1.000
_cell.length_c   1.000
_cell.angle_alpha   90.00
_cell.angle_beta   90.00
_cell.angle_gamma   90.00
#
_symmetry.space_group_name_H-M   'P 1'
#
loop_
_entity.id
_entity.type
_entity.pdbx_description
1 polymer ?
#
loop_
_entity_poly.entity_id
_entity_poly.type
_entity_poly.pdbx_seq_one_letter_code
_entity_poly.pdbx_strand_id
1 'polypeptide(L)'
;MAINWNIDPAHSEIQFKVKHLMITTVTGYFKNFDLNVETENEDFSTIKKLKFTAEVDSIDTNNAQRDAHLKSADFFNAEEHSQLRFVGNKYVADGDDAKLHGELTIKGITRPVTVNVEYGGIVVDPYGQTKAGFTVSGKISRKEFGLTWNAVTEAGSVVVSDEIKIHAEVQLVKQAVIVAAA
;
A
#
# COMPACT_ATOMS: atom_id res chain seq x y z
N MET A 1 8.54 -25.31 -7.28
CA MET A 1 8.47 -25.01 -5.83
C MET A 1 8.07 -23.55 -5.72
N ALA A 2 7.22 -23.18 -4.76
CA ALA A 2 6.81 -21.80 -4.59
C ALA A 2 8.02 -20.89 -4.28
N ILE A 3 8.04 -19.69 -4.86
CA ILE A 3 9.00 -18.65 -4.56
C ILE A 3 8.34 -17.68 -3.59
N ASN A 4 9.00 -17.41 -2.46
CA ASN A 4 8.58 -16.37 -1.53
C ASN A 4 9.40 -15.11 -1.78
N TRP A 5 8.72 -13.97 -1.75
CA TRP A 5 9.31 -12.66 -1.89
C TRP A 5 8.89 -11.81 -0.68
N ASN A 6 9.85 -11.14 -0.06
CA ASN A 6 9.57 -10.17 1.01
C ASN A 6 9.94 -8.78 0.51
N ILE A 7 9.20 -7.77 0.95
CA ILE A 7 9.55 -6.39 0.65
C ILE A 7 10.90 -6.03 1.26
N ASP A 8 11.66 -5.22 0.54
CA ASP A 8 12.84 -4.51 1.03
C ASP A 8 12.38 -3.13 1.53
N PRO A 9 12.23 -2.92 2.85
CA PRO A 9 11.69 -1.66 3.37
C PRO A 9 12.61 -0.48 3.12
N ALA A 10 13.92 -0.71 2.94
CA ALA A 10 14.89 0.36 2.69
C ALA A 10 14.81 0.92 1.26
N HIS A 11 14.26 0.15 0.33
CA HIS A 11 14.13 0.50 -1.08
C HIS A 11 12.67 0.51 -1.54
N SER A 12 11.74 0.72 -0.60
CA SER A 12 10.31 0.80 -0.87
C SER A 12 9.69 2.02 -0.17
N GLU A 13 8.63 2.56 -0.75
CA GLU A 13 7.89 3.70 -0.21
C GLU A 13 6.38 3.48 -0.40
N ILE A 14 5.59 3.71 0.66
CA ILE A 14 4.13 3.67 0.59
C ILE A 14 3.59 5.09 0.77
N GLN A 15 3.14 5.70 -0.32
CA GLN A 15 2.68 7.08 -0.38
C GLN A 15 1.16 7.15 -0.62
N PHE A 16 0.54 8.16 -0.01
CA PHE A 16 -0.78 8.62 -0.40
C PHE A 16 -0.81 10.13 -0.61
N LYS A 17 -1.74 10.60 -1.44
CA LYS A 17 -1.97 12.01 -1.73
C LYS A 17 -3.44 12.33 -1.62
N VAL A 18 -3.75 13.44 -0.95
CA VAL A 18 -5.12 13.96 -0.79
C VAL A 18 -5.16 15.45 -1.07
N LYS A 19 -6.22 15.91 -1.74
CA LYS A 19 -6.44 17.33 -1.96
C LYS A 19 -6.96 18.02 -0.70
N HIS A 20 -6.34 19.14 -0.35
CA HIS A 20 -6.75 20.03 0.73
C HIS A 20 -7.27 21.35 0.16
N LEU A 21 -8.48 21.73 0.58
CA LEU A 21 -9.28 22.84 0.04
C LEU A 21 -9.42 22.79 -1.49
N MET A 22 -9.27 21.61 -2.09
CA MET A 22 -9.23 21.35 -3.54
C MET A 22 -8.11 22.07 -4.32
N ILE A 23 -7.30 22.91 -3.68
CA ILE A 23 -6.26 23.73 -4.31
C ILE A 23 -4.84 23.20 -4.08
N THR A 24 -4.59 22.53 -2.95
CA THR A 24 -3.27 22.03 -2.57
C THR A 24 -3.30 20.52 -2.35
N THR A 25 -2.14 19.88 -2.35
CA THR A 25 -2.02 18.44 -2.11
C THR A 25 -1.25 18.21 -0.82
N VAL A 26 -1.85 17.47 0.11
CA VAL A 26 -1.13 16.87 1.24
C VAL A 26 -0.62 15.52 0.78
N THR A 27 0.69 15.31 0.93
CA THR A 27 1.34 14.01 0.71
C THR A 27 1.59 13.39 2.07
N GLY A 28 1.32 12.10 2.20
CA GLY A 28 1.65 11.35 3.39
C GLY A 28 2.21 9.98 3.06
N TYR A 29 2.76 9.34 4.08
CA TYR A 29 3.45 8.07 3.99
C TYR A 29 3.05 7.16 5.14
N PHE A 30 3.15 5.85 4.93
CA PHE A 30 3.27 4.89 6.03
C PHE A 30 4.72 4.42 6.06
N LYS A 31 5.42 4.63 7.17
CA LYS A 31 6.86 4.36 7.30
C LYS A 31 7.17 2.92 7.75
N ASN A 32 6.22 2.26 8.40
CA ASN A 32 6.35 0.87 8.84
C ASN A 32 5.33 0.05 8.07
N PHE A 33 5.83 -0.85 7.23
CA PHE A 33 5.03 -1.69 6.36
C PHE A 33 5.73 -3.01 6.10
N ASP A 34 4.95 -4.00 5.68
CA ASP A 34 5.43 -5.31 5.24
C ASP A 34 4.62 -5.77 4.04
N LEU A 35 5.24 -6.60 3.20
CA LEU A 35 4.61 -7.27 2.09
C LEU A 35 5.29 -8.60 1.85
N ASN A 36 4.48 -9.65 1.76
CA ASN A 36 4.93 -10.98 1.37
C ASN A 36 4.14 -11.42 0.13
N VAL A 37 4.85 -11.96 -0.85
CA VAL A 37 4.29 -12.48 -2.11
C VAL A 37 4.79 -13.91 -2.31
N GLU A 38 3.87 -14.80 -2.67
CA GLU A 38 4.16 -16.19 -3.05
C GLU A 38 3.78 -16.37 -4.52
N THR A 39 4.73 -16.85 -5.34
CA THR A 39 4.53 -17.14 -6.78
C THR A 39 4.96 -18.57 -7.10
N GLU A 40 4.53 -19.14 -8.23
CA GLU A 40 4.98 -20.49 -8.64
C GLU A 40 6.40 -20.47 -9.21
N ASN A 41 6.75 -19.37 -9.88
CA ASN A 41 8.05 -19.10 -10.47
C ASN A 41 8.29 -17.58 -10.47
N GLU A 42 9.28 -17.08 -11.23
CA GLU A 42 9.62 -15.65 -11.24
C GLU A 42 8.63 -14.76 -12.04
N ASP A 43 7.62 -15.36 -12.68
CA ASP A 43 6.48 -14.65 -13.25
C ASP A 43 5.44 -14.33 -12.15
N PHE A 44 5.23 -13.05 -11.89
CA PHE A 44 4.27 -12.54 -10.91
C PHE A 44 2.81 -12.77 -11.32
N SER A 45 2.51 -13.10 -12.58
CA SER A 45 1.17 -13.57 -12.99
C SER A 45 0.77 -14.87 -12.30
N THR A 46 1.74 -15.63 -11.79
CA THR A 46 1.55 -16.91 -11.07
C THR A 46 1.35 -16.75 -9.56
N ILE A 47 1.13 -15.53 -9.08
CA ILE A 47 0.80 -15.20 -7.70
C ILE A 47 -0.21 -16.19 -7.09
N LYS A 48 0.15 -16.74 -5.93
CA LYS A 48 -0.70 -17.58 -5.08
C LYS A 48 -1.20 -16.85 -3.85
N LYS A 49 -0.34 -16.06 -3.23
CA LYS A 49 -0.65 -15.26 -2.05
C LYS A 49 0.04 -13.91 -2.16
N LEU A 50 -0.65 -12.85 -1.79
CA LEU A 50 -0.06 -11.54 -1.55
C LEU A 50 -0.74 -10.92 -0.36
N LYS A 51 0.05 -10.52 0.62
CA LYS A 51 -0.43 -9.82 1.80
C LYS A 51 0.49 -8.65 2.08
N PHE A 52 -0.08 -7.45 2.03
CA PHE A 52 0.54 -6.21 2.45
C PHE A 52 -0.09 -5.74 3.76
N THR A 53 0.72 -5.14 4.63
CA THR A 53 0.28 -4.44 5.84
C THR A 53 1.06 -3.16 6.03
N ALA A 54 0.41 -2.14 6.60
CA ALA A 54 1.07 -0.92 7.05
C ALA A 54 0.54 -0.50 8.42
N GLU A 55 1.44 -0.12 9.34
CA GLU A 55 1.08 0.34 10.66
C GLU A 55 0.55 1.78 10.60
N VAL A 56 -0.65 2.00 11.11
CA VAL A 56 -1.27 3.33 11.16
C VAL A 56 -0.42 4.30 11.99
N ASP A 57 0.22 3.82 13.05
CA ASP A 57 1.11 4.65 13.89
C ASP A 57 2.35 5.18 13.16
N SER A 58 2.68 4.61 12.01
CA SER A 58 3.78 5.07 11.17
C SER A 58 3.37 6.13 10.15
N ILE A 59 2.13 6.62 10.22
CA ILE A 59 1.67 7.68 9.33
C ILE A 59 2.46 8.96 9.55
N ASP A 60 2.92 9.54 8.44
CA ASP A 60 3.72 10.76 8.41
C ASP A 60 3.26 11.64 7.25
N THR A 61 2.76 12.83 7.57
CA THR A 61 2.40 13.86 6.60
C THR A 61 3.30 15.09 6.72
N ASN A 62 4.45 14.95 7.38
CA ASN A 62 5.36 16.02 7.77
C ASN A 62 4.70 17.09 8.66
N ASN A 63 3.71 16.69 9.47
CA ASN A 63 3.04 17.58 10.43
C ASN A 63 2.54 16.78 11.63
N ALA A 64 3.28 16.86 12.75
CA ALA A 64 3.02 16.06 13.94
C ALA A 64 1.60 16.23 14.52
N GLN A 65 1.01 17.43 14.46
CA GLN A 65 -0.36 17.65 14.96
C GLN A 65 -1.39 16.95 14.07
N ARG A 66 -1.24 17.04 12.75
CA ARG A 66 -2.09 16.33 11.80
C ARG A 66 -1.90 14.82 11.93
N ASP A 67 -0.67 14.34 12.08
CA ASP A 67 -0.38 12.92 12.23
C ASP A 67 -0.99 12.35 13.51
N ALA A 68 -0.93 13.10 14.62
CA ALA A 68 -1.63 12.74 15.85
C ALA A 68 -3.16 12.67 15.66
N HIS A 69 -3.75 13.64 14.97
CA HIS A 69 -5.18 13.63 14.66
C HIS A 69 -5.58 12.46 13.75
N LEU A 70 -4.77 12.13 12.74
CA LEU A 70 -5.02 10.98 11.85
C LEU A 70 -5.02 9.65 12.62
N LYS A 71 -4.22 9.51 13.68
CA LYS A 71 -4.19 8.30 14.53
C LYS A 71 -5.37 8.18 15.49
N SER A 72 -6.00 9.30 15.85
CA SER A 72 -7.09 9.34 16.84
C SER A 72 -8.36 8.59 16.39
N ALA A 73 -9.27 8.38 17.33
CA ALA A 73 -10.57 7.74 17.10
C ALA A 73 -11.45 8.47 16.05
N ASP A 74 -11.25 9.78 15.89
CA ASP A 74 -11.95 10.61 14.89
C ASP A 74 -11.55 10.27 13.44
N PHE A 75 -10.43 9.56 13.26
CA PHE A 75 -9.93 9.18 11.95
C PHE A 75 -9.61 7.68 11.86
N PHE A 76 -8.34 7.25 11.83
CA PHE A 76 -7.98 5.84 11.66
C PHE A 76 -8.28 4.99 12.90
N ASN A 77 -8.37 5.60 14.09
CA ASN A 77 -8.51 4.89 15.36
C ASN A 77 -7.42 3.83 15.55
N ALA A 78 -6.16 4.26 15.57
CA ALA A 78 -4.98 3.38 15.56
C ALA A 78 -4.94 2.42 16.75
N GLU A 79 -5.51 2.80 17.90
CA GLU A 79 -5.58 1.96 19.10
C GLU A 79 -6.42 0.69 18.86
N GLU A 80 -7.55 0.78 18.14
CA GLU A 80 -8.41 -0.38 17.81
C GLU A 80 -8.08 -1.00 16.45
N HIS A 81 -7.47 -0.22 15.56
CA HIS A 81 -7.16 -0.59 14.18
C HIS A 81 -5.72 -0.22 13.83
N SER A 82 -4.77 -0.97 14.38
CA SER A 82 -3.34 -0.68 14.26
C SER A 82 -2.80 -0.80 12.84
N GLN A 83 -3.43 -1.61 11.98
CA GLN A 83 -2.94 -1.90 10.63
C GLN A 83 -3.98 -1.65 9.52
N LEU A 84 -3.47 -1.12 8.42
CA LEU A 84 -4.07 -1.27 7.09
C LEU A 84 -3.63 -2.62 6.52
N ARG A 85 -4.49 -3.29 5.76
CA ARG A 85 -4.16 -4.58 5.15
C ARG A 85 -4.69 -4.69 3.73
N PHE A 86 -3.87 -5.14 2.80
CA PHE A 86 -4.30 -5.50 1.45
C PHE A 86 -3.99 -6.97 1.18
N VAL A 87 -4.98 -7.72 0.70
CA VAL A 87 -4.83 -9.12 0.28
C VAL A 87 -5.11 -9.22 -1.21
N GLY A 88 -4.05 -9.44 -1.99
CA GLY A 88 -4.13 -9.60 -3.44
C GLY A 88 -4.56 -11.01 -3.82
N ASN A 89 -5.44 -11.13 -4.83
CA ASN A 89 -5.96 -12.42 -5.29
C ASN A 89 -5.85 -12.64 -6.80
N LYS A 90 -5.59 -11.59 -7.59
CA LYS A 90 -5.48 -11.70 -9.05
C LYS A 90 -4.58 -10.60 -9.61
N TYR A 91 -3.50 -11.02 -10.28
CA TYR A 91 -2.62 -10.15 -11.06
C TYR A 91 -2.86 -10.40 -12.54
N VAL A 92 -3.25 -9.37 -13.28
CA VAL A 92 -3.55 -9.44 -14.71
C VAL A 92 -2.52 -8.59 -15.45
N ALA A 93 -1.54 -9.25 -16.06
CA ALA A 93 -0.50 -8.60 -16.84
C ALA A 93 -1.00 -8.16 -18.23
N ASP A 94 -0.50 -7.03 -18.70
CA ASP A 94 -0.69 -6.44 -20.02
C ASP A 94 0.63 -5.77 -20.46
N GLY A 95 1.59 -6.58 -20.92
CA GLY A 95 2.95 -6.11 -21.16
C GLY A 95 3.69 -5.79 -19.86
N ASP A 96 4.27 -4.59 -19.77
CA ASP A 96 4.94 -4.08 -18.56
C ASP A 96 3.94 -3.50 -17.54
N ASP A 97 2.69 -3.29 -17.96
CA ASP A 97 1.60 -2.86 -17.10
C ASP A 97 0.83 -4.06 -16.56
N ALA A 98 0.16 -3.87 -15.43
CA ALA A 98 -0.73 -4.86 -14.85
C ALA A 98 -1.82 -4.25 -13.98
N LYS A 99 -2.87 -5.03 -13.74
CA LYS A 99 -3.89 -4.76 -12.72
C LYS A 99 -3.76 -5.77 -11.60
N LEU A 100 -3.61 -5.29 -10.38
CA LEU A 100 -3.66 -6.11 -9.18
C LEU A 100 -5.00 -5.88 -8.48
N HIS A 101 -5.80 -6.93 -8.42
CA HIS A 101 -7.06 -6.96 -7.69
C HIS A 101 -6.86 -7.55 -6.29
N GLY A 102 -7.57 -7.00 -5.32
CA GLY A 102 -7.58 -7.54 -3.97
C GLY A 102 -8.55 -6.83 -3.05
N GLU A 103 -8.51 -7.24 -1.79
CA GLU A 103 -9.33 -6.69 -0.72
C GLU A 103 -8.47 -5.78 0.15
N LEU A 104 -8.85 -4.51 0.26
CA LEU A 104 -8.24 -3.54 1.15
C LEU A 104 -9.09 -3.42 2.41
N THR A 105 -8.47 -3.56 3.58
CA THR A 105 -9.08 -3.32 4.88
C THR A 105 -8.48 -2.06 5.49
N ILE A 106 -9.34 -1.10 5.82
CA ILE A 106 -8.99 0.13 6.55
C ILE A 106 -10.04 0.33 7.64
N LYS A 107 -9.59 0.58 8.88
CA LYS A 107 -10.49 0.82 10.03
C LYS A 107 -11.57 -0.28 10.18
N GLY A 108 -11.15 -1.54 10.05
CA GLY A 108 -12.04 -2.72 10.09
C GLY A 108 -12.97 -2.91 8.88
N ILE A 109 -13.09 -1.93 7.98
CA ILE A 109 -13.95 -2.02 6.79
C ILE A 109 -13.14 -2.56 5.63
N THR A 110 -13.66 -3.61 4.97
CA THR A 110 -13.01 -4.25 3.82
C THR A 110 -13.76 -3.94 2.53
N ARG A 111 -13.01 -3.57 1.47
CA ARG A 111 -13.54 -3.27 0.14
C ARG A 111 -12.66 -3.88 -0.95
N PRO A 112 -13.25 -4.34 -2.07
CA PRO A 112 -12.48 -4.70 -3.25
C PRO A 112 -11.85 -3.43 -3.84
N VAL A 113 -10.57 -3.48 -4.13
CA VAL A 113 -9.84 -2.42 -4.83
C VAL A 113 -9.01 -3.01 -5.96
N THR A 114 -8.78 -2.19 -6.99
CA THR A 114 -7.87 -2.52 -8.08
C THR A 114 -6.83 -1.44 -8.18
N VAL A 115 -5.56 -1.82 -8.17
CA VAL A 115 -4.43 -0.92 -8.39
C VAL A 115 -3.74 -1.25 -9.70
N ASN A 116 -3.16 -0.24 -10.32
CA ASN A 116 -2.26 -0.41 -11.44
C ASN A 116 -0.88 -0.77 -10.90
N VAL A 117 -0.18 -1.63 -11.61
CA VAL A 117 1.19 -2.03 -11.30
C VAL A 117 2.00 -1.93 -12.57
N GLU A 118 3.13 -1.23 -12.52
CA GLU A 118 4.15 -1.21 -13.56
C GLU A 118 5.28 -2.12 -13.08
N TYR A 119 5.68 -3.09 -13.90
CA TYR A 119 6.73 -4.04 -13.58
C TYR A 119 8.09 -3.49 -14.03
N GLY A 120 8.97 -3.23 -13.05
CA GLY A 120 10.32 -2.69 -13.29
C GLY A 120 11.37 -3.75 -13.61
N GLY A 121 11.01 -5.03 -13.62
CA GLY A 121 11.91 -6.14 -13.92
C GLY A 121 12.49 -6.86 -12.68
N ILE A 122 13.29 -7.89 -12.97
CA ILE A 122 14.06 -8.67 -11.99
C ILE A 122 15.55 -8.50 -12.26
N VAL A 123 16.33 -8.35 -11.20
CA VAL A 123 17.80 -8.24 -11.27
C VAL A 123 18.45 -8.94 -10.10
N VAL A 124 19.68 -9.41 -10.26
CA VAL A 124 20.53 -9.84 -9.15
C VAL A 124 21.37 -8.64 -8.70
N ASP A 125 21.26 -8.27 -7.44
CA ASP A 125 22.00 -7.14 -6.88
C ASP A 125 23.50 -7.48 -6.66
N PRO A 126 24.35 -6.50 -6.33
CA PRO A 126 25.78 -6.74 -6.08
C PRO A 126 26.09 -7.69 -4.91
N TYR A 127 25.10 -8.01 -4.08
CA TYR A 127 25.22 -8.94 -2.94
C TYR A 127 24.71 -10.34 -3.28
N GLY A 128 24.30 -10.58 -4.54
CA GLY A 128 23.80 -11.87 -5.01
C GLY A 128 22.34 -12.13 -4.69
N GLN A 129 21.57 -11.14 -4.22
CA GLN A 129 20.15 -11.28 -3.96
C GLN A 129 19.33 -11.02 -5.23
N THR A 130 18.36 -11.88 -5.53
CA THR A 130 17.38 -11.61 -6.61
C THR A 130 16.35 -10.61 -6.11
N LYS A 131 16.24 -9.47 -6.81
CA LYS A 131 15.31 -8.38 -6.53
C LYS A 131 14.28 -8.26 -7.65
N ALA A 132 13.06 -7.84 -7.32
CA ALA A 132 12.01 -7.48 -8.27
C ALA A 132 11.47 -6.08 -7.95
N GLY A 133 11.30 -5.23 -8.95
CA GLY A 133 10.85 -3.85 -8.78
C GLY A 133 9.44 -3.61 -9.33
N PHE A 134 8.65 -2.78 -8.65
CA PHE A 134 7.30 -2.41 -9.06
C PHE A 134 6.96 -0.96 -8.69
N THR A 135 6.23 -0.29 -9.57
CA THR A 135 5.55 0.95 -9.24
C THR A 135 4.05 0.70 -9.19
N VAL A 136 3.40 1.10 -8.11
CA VAL A 136 1.97 0.88 -7.89
C VAL A 136 1.25 2.22 -7.86
N SER A 137 0.10 2.30 -8.52
CA SER A 137 -0.76 3.49 -8.47
C SER A 137 -2.24 3.12 -8.37
N GLY A 138 -3.02 3.96 -7.70
CA GLY A 138 -4.44 3.70 -7.53
C GLY A 138 -5.20 4.86 -6.93
N LYS A 139 -6.51 4.68 -6.81
CA LYS A 139 -7.41 5.65 -6.18
C LYS A 139 -8.46 4.92 -5.35
N ILE A 140 -8.78 5.47 -4.20
CA ILE A 140 -9.86 5.00 -3.34
C ILE A 140 -10.68 6.18 -2.82
N SER A 141 -11.90 5.91 -2.36
CA SER A 141 -12.70 6.85 -1.56
C SER A 141 -12.44 6.60 -0.08
N ARG A 142 -12.03 7.63 0.68
CA ARG A 142 -11.87 7.48 2.13
C ARG A 142 -13.20 7.23 2.85
N LYS A 143 -14.31 7.74 2.30
CA LYS A 143 -15.65 7.54 2.87
C LYS A 143 -16.11 6.09 2.79
N GLU A 144 -15.70 5.32 1.78
CA GLU A 144 -16.03 3.89 1.66
C GLU A 144 -15.46 3.03 2.81
N PHE A 145 -14.44 3.56 3.50
CA PHE A 145 -13.77 2.97 4.65
C PHE A 145 -14.13 3.65 5.98
N GLY A 146 -15.21 4.44 6.02
CA GLY A 146 -15.68 5.08 7.26
C GLY A 146 -14.78 6.22 7.78
N LEU A 147 -13.81 6.69 6.98
CA LEU A 147 -13.02 7.88 7.30
C LEU A 147 -13.79 9.14 6.87
N THR A 148 -14.81 9.47 7.64
CA THR A 148 -15.83 10.47 7.28
C THR A 148 -15.61 11.86 7.87
N TRP A 149 -14.48 12.12 8.54
CA TRP A 149 -14.16 13.47 9.03
C TRP A 149 -14.31 14.48 7.88
N ASN A 150 -15.13 15.50 8.07
CA ASN A 150 -15.41 16.49 7.05
C ASN A 150 -15.57 17.85 7.73
N ALA A 151 -14.81 18.83 7.25
CA ALA A 151 -15.09 20.24 7.47
C ALA A 151 -15.47 20.87 6.13
N VAL A 152 -16.36 21.88 6.20
CA VAL A 152 -16.72 22.73 5.07
C VAL A 152 -16.26 24.15 5.37
N THR A 153 -15.81 24.88 4.34
CA THR A 153 -15.53 26.31 4.49
C THR A 153 -16.83 27.10 4.63
N GLU A 154 -16.74 28.38 5.02
CA GLU A 154 -17.91 29.29 5.03
C GLU A 154 -18.61 29.36 3.66
N ALA A 155 -17.85 29.17 2.57
CA ALA A 155 -18.35 29.11 1.20
C ALA A 155 -18.85 27.71 0.76
N GLY A 156 -18.95 26.75 1.70
CA GLY A 156 -19.46 25.40 1.43
C GLY A 156 -18.50 24.47 0.68
N SER A 157 -17.22 24.85 0.51
CA SER A 157 -16.22 24.01 -0.15
C SER A 157 -15.69 22.91 0.78
N VAL A 158 -15.42 21.73 0.22
CA VAL A 158 -14.88 20.58 0.97
C VAL A 158 -13.42 20.87 1.36
N VAL A 159 -13.11 20.69 2.66
CA VAL A 159 -11.76 20.92 3.17
C VAL A 159 -10.79 19.78 2.82
N VAL A 160 -11.25 18.53 2.83
CA VAL A 160 -10.44 17.35 2.49
C VAL A 160 -11.17 16.49 1.47
N SER A 161 -10.55 16.28 0.31
CA SER A 161 -11.09 15.44 -0.77
C SER A 161 -11.45 14.04 -0.29
N ASP A 162 -12.47 13.46 -0.92
CA ASP A 162 -12.83 12.06 -0.71
C ASP A 162 -11.86 11.11 -1.43
N GLU A 163 -11.43 11.48 -2.64
CA GLU A 163 -10.43 10.73 -3.41
C GLU A 163 -9.08 10.79 -2.69
N ILE A 164 -8.53 9.62 -2.39
CA ILE A 164 -7.15 9.39 -1.97
C ILE A 164 -6.43 8.73 -3.14
N LYS A 165 -5.34 9.34 -3.58
CA LYS A 165 -4.44 8.72 -4.56
C LYS A 165 -3.41 7.87 -3.81
N ILE A 166 -3.25 6.64 -4.25
CA ILE A 166 -2.25 5.69 -3.77
C ILE A 166 -1.08 5.72 -4.75
N HIS A 167 0.13 5.73 -4.22
CA HIS A 167 1.35 5.53 -4.99
C HIS A 167 2.35 4.75 -4.14
N ALA A 168 3.01 3.75 -4.70
CA ALA A 168 4.07 3.05 -3.99
C ALA A 168 5.19 2.67 -4.94
N GLU A 169 6.41 2.75 -4.46
CA GLU A 169 7.58 2.13 -5.07
C GLU A 169 7.91 0.90 -4.22
N VAL A 170 8.01 -0.27 -4.85
CA VAL A 170 8.17 -1.54 -4.14
C VAL A 170 9.34 -2.29 -4.73
N GLN A 171 10.32 -2.60 -3.89
CA GLN A 171 11.35 -3.57 -4.19
C GLN A 171 11.13 -4.83 -3.34
N LEU A 172 11.07 -5.98 -3.99
CA LEU A 172 10.98 -7.28 -3.33
C LEU A 172 12.33 -8.00 -3.40
N VAL A 173 12.58 -8.87 -2.42
CA VAL A 173 13.74 -9.75 -2.33
C VAL A 173 13.27 -11.20 -2.30
N LYS A 174 13.79 -11.99 -3.24
CA LYS A 174 13.56 -13.43 -3.27
C LYS A 174 14.14 -14.08 -2.01
N GLN A 175 13.31 -14.81 -1.28
CA GLN A 175 13.74 -15.55 -0.10
C GLN A 175 14.37 -16.88 -0.50
N ALA A 176 15.43 -17.26 0.21
CA ALA A 176 16.00 -18.60 0.05
C ALA A 176 14.94 -19.65 0.44
N VAL A 177 14.86 -20.74 -0.32
CA VAL A 177 14.03 -21.88 0.06
C VAL A 177 14.65 -22.47 1.34
N ILE A 178 13.98 -22.28 2.48
CA ILE A 178 14.37 -22.99 3.70
C ILE A 178 13.97 -24.45 3.50
N VAL A 179 14.93 -25.27 3.11
CA VAL A 179 14.80 -26.72 3.29
C VAL A 179 14.96 -26.92 4.80
N ALA A 180 13.84 -27.11 5.50
CA ALA A 180 13.89 -27.53 6.89
C ALA A 180 14.74 -28.81 6.95
N ALA A 181 15.88 -28.75 7.65
CA ALA A 181 16.70 -29.92 7.87
C ALA A 181 15.83 -30.96 8.58
N ALA A 182 15.72 -32.14 7.95
CA ALA A 182 14.98 -33.28 8.47
C ALA A 182 15.66 -33.87 9.72
#